data_AF-G8R5C2-F1
#
_entry.id   AF-G8R5C2-F1
#
_cell.length_a   1.000
_cell.length_b   1.000
_cell.length_c   1.000
_cell.angle_alpha   90.00
_cell.angle_beta   90.00
_cell.angle_gamma   90.00
#
_symmetry.space_group_name_H-M   'P 1'
#
loop_
_entity.id
_entity.type
_entity.pdbx_description
1 polymer ?
#
loop_
_entity_poly.entity_id
_entity_poly.type
_entity_poly.pdbx_seq_one_letter_code
_entity_poly.pdbx_strand_id
1 'polypeptide(L)'
;MKLIKREEMNPRINPLFGSFLSDDFFNWPATNVERTRGYSPAVNIAEDENGFTLDIAAPGLKKEDFNISVEDNLLTISAEVRTESEDKTPNYTRKEFGFKSFKRSFRITEDQINQEDIKASYENGVLSIALPKKEEAKPQPARAISIS
;
A
#
# COMPACT_ATOMS: atom_id res chain seq x y z
N MET A 1 28.80 12.74 -3.86
CA MET A 1 28.35 11.69 -4.81
C MET A 1 29.33 10.53 -4.72
N LYS A 2 28.88 9.29 -4.46
CA LYS A 2 29.77 8.12 -4.30
C LYS A 2 29.46 7.13 -5.42
N LEU A 3 30.45 6.87 -6.26
CA LEU A 3 30.37 5.88 -7.34
C LEU A 3 30.45 4.48 -6.71
N ILE A 4 29.49 3.61 -7.02
CA ILE A 4 29.44 2.22 -6.54
C ILE A 4 29.64 1.30 -7.74
N LYS A 5 30.55 0.33 -7.62
CA LYS A 5 30.83 -0.68 -8.63
C LYS A 5 29.69 -1.71 -8.67
N ARG A 6 29.14 -1.99 -9.85
CA ARG A 6 28.11 -3.01 -10.05
C ARG A 6 28.77 -4.40 -9.98
N GLU A 7 28.36 -5.21 -9.01
CA GLU A 7 28.69 -6.64 -8.93
C GLU A 7 27.61 -7.45 -9.69
N GLU A 8 28.01 -8.54 -10.35
CA GLU A 8 27.14 -9.33 -11.22
C GLU A 8 26.00 -9.96 -10.43
N MET A 9 24.80 -9.39 -10.55
CA MET A 9 23.57 -9.93 -9.96
C MET A 9 22.65 -10.55 -11.01
N ASN A 10 22.15 -11.73 -10.63
CA ASN A 10 21.10 -12.52 -11.26
C ASN A 10 19.93 -11.62 -11.76
N PRO A 11 19.41 -11.79 -13.00
CA PRO A 11 18.48 -10.84 -13.65
C PRO A 11 17.04 -10.84 -13.09
N ARG A 12 16.84 -11.25 -11.84
CA ARG A 12 15.51 -11.22 -11.20
C ARG A 12 15.36 -10.16 -10.12
N ILE A 13 16.40 -9.39 -9.76
CA ILE A 13 16.29 -8.36 -8.72
C ILE A 13 17.26 -7.21 -9.02
N ASN A 14 16.76 -5.99 -9.17
CA ASN A 14 17.58 -4.78 -9.36
C ASN A 14 18.25 -4.35 -8.03
N PRO A 15 19.59 -4.17 -7.97
CA PRO A 15 20.32 -3.93 -6.71
C PRO A 15 20.18 -2.52 -6.13
N LEU A 16 19.65 -1.56 -6.91
CA LEU A 16 19.54 -0.17 -6.47
C LEU A 16 18.15 0.18 -5.92
N PHE A 17 17.21 -0.76 -5.98
CA PHE A 17 15.85 -0.61 -5.45
C PHE A 17 15.53 -1.64 -4.34
N GLY A 18 16.27 -2.76 -4.29
CA GLY A 18 15.98 -3.91 -3.43
C GLY A 18 16.56 -3.89 -2.01
N SER A 19 17.08 -2.76 -1.51
CA SER A 19 17.60 -2.65 -0.12
C SER A 19 17.05 -1.48 0.68
N PHE A 20 16.31 -0.56 0.06
CA PHE A 20 15.65 0.55 0.77
C PHE A 20 14.12 0.40 0.80
N LEU A 21 13.49 -0.06 -0.30
CA LEU A 21 12.05 -0.33 -0.30
C LEU A 21 11.72 -1.66 0.41
N SER A 22 12.53 -2.70 0.23
CA SER A 22 12.33 -3.99 0.94
C SER A 22 12.55 -3.86 2.45
N ASP A 23 13.52 -3.08 2.90
CA ASP A 23 13.84 -2.97 4.33
C ASP A 23 13.07 -1.85 5.06
N ASP A 24 12.64 -0.77 4.40
CA ASP A 24 11.88 0.30 5.07
C ASP A 24 10.35 0.23 4.81
N PHE A 25 9.92 -0.32 3.67
CA PHE A 25 8.49 -0.50 3.33
C PHE A 25 7.96 -1.85 3.86
N PHE A 26 8.78 -2.91 3.80
CA PHE A 26 8.38 -4.28 4.18
C PHE A 26 8.67 -4.61 5.64
N ASN A 27 9.65 -3.94 6.28
CA ASN A 27 9.87 -4.01 7.74
C ASN A 27 8.94 -3.06 8.52
N TRP A 28 7.93 -2.51 7.83
CA TRP A 28 6.84 -1.70 8.36
C TRP A 28 5.61 -2.50 8.87
N PRO A 29 5.74 -3.59 9.65
CA PRO A 29 4.71 -3.97 10.61
C PRO A 29 4.99 -3.42 12.02
N ALA A 30 6.20 -2.91 12.28
CA ALA A 30 6.68 -2.68 13.64
C ALA A 30 6.49 -1.24 14.19
N THR A 31 6.25 -0.22 13.36
CA THR A 31 6.36 1.18 13.81
C THR A 31 5.24 2.17 13.44
N ASN A 32 4.32 1.92 12.48
CA ASN A 32 3.01 2.66 12.39
C ASN A 32 1.86 1.71 12.73
N VAL A 33 2.09 0.78 13.64
CA VAL A 33 1.01 0.48 14.59
C VAL A 33 0.91 1.74 15.45
N GLU A 34 0.27 2.80 14.93
CA GLU A 34 -0.51 3.64 15.83
C GLU A 34 -1.30 2.65 16.67
N ARG A 35 -1.04 2.68 17.97
CA ARG A 35 -1.57 1.77 18.98
C ARG A 35 -3.09 1.96 19.15
N THR A 36 -3.83 2.06 18.06
CA THR A 36 -5.21 1.65 18.05
C THR A 36 -5.18 0.16 18.38
N ARG A 37 -5.70 -0.19 19.55
CA ARG A 37 -6.02 -1.58 19.96
C ARG A 37 -7.15 -2.10 19.06
N GLY A 38 -6.96 -2.04 17.74
CA GLY A 38 -7.97 -2.06 16.71
C GLY A 38 -7.63 -3.06 15.61
N TYR A 39 -8.68 -3.51 14.94
CA TYR A 39 -8.60 -4.39 13.80
C TYR A 39 -7.83 -3.71 12.66
N SER A 40 -6.83 -4.39 12.12
CA SER A 40 -6.13 -3.96 10.90
C SER A 40 -6.39 -4.99 9.82
N PRO A 41 -7.02 -4.60 8.68
CA PRO A 41 -7.32 -5.54 7.61
C PRO A 41 -6.04 -6.09 6.99
N ALA A 42 -6.07 -7.32 6.50
CA ALA A 42 -4.97 -7.91 5.76
C ALA A 42 -4.73 -7.16 4.44
N VAL A 43 -3.48 -7.03 4.03
CA VAL A 43 -3.09 -6.31 2.81
C VAL A 43 -2.02 -7.07 2.04
N ASN A 44 -2.21 -7.16 0.73
CA ASN A 44 -1.20 -7.57 -0.22
C ASN A 44 -0.65 -6.34 -0.96
N ILE A 45 0.62 -6.37 -1.30
CA ILE A 45 1.28 -5.31 -2.08
C ILE A 45 2.04 -5.98 -3.21
N ALA A 46 1.70 -5.60 -4.45
CA ALA A 46 2.38 -6.04 -5.65
C ALA A 46 3.08 -4.84 -6.31
N GLU A 47 4.22 -5.08 -6.95
CA GLU A 47 4.97 -4.08 -7.71
C GLU A 47 5.30 -4.64 -9.10
N ASP A 48 5.15 -3.80 -10.11
CA ASP A 48 5.62 -4.07 -11.47
C ASP A 48 6.36 -2.86 -12.06
N GLU A 49 6.64 -2.90 -13.37
CA GLU A 49 7.31 -1.81 -14.09
C GLU A 49 6.48 -0.51 -14.12
N ASN A 50 5.15 -0.63 -14.04
CA ASN A 50 4.22 0.49 -14.17
C ASN A 50 3.85 1.11 -12.82
N GLY A 51 3.90 0.37 -11.72
CA GLY A 51 3.45 0.89 -10.43
C GLY A 51 3.37 -0.15 -9.32
N PHE A 52 2.62 0.22 -8.28
CA PHE A 52 2.25 -0.66 -7.18
C PHE A 52 0.74 -0.88 -7.17
N THR A 53 0.32 -2.04 -6.67
CA THR A 53 -1.08 -2.34 -6.36
C THR A 53 -1.18 -2.79 -4.92
N LEU A 54 -2.09 -2.16 -4.16
CA LEU A 54 -2.40 -2.53 -2.79
C LEU A 54 -3.79 -3.16 -2.76
N ASP A 55 -3.89 -4.39 -2.29
CA ASP A 55 -5.18 -5.09 -2.12
C ASP A 55 -5.47 -5.27 -0.63
N ILE A 56 -6.56 -4.65 -0.16
CA ILE A 56 -6.99 -4.66 1.24
C ILE A 56 -8.23 -5.54 1.38
N ALA A 57 -8.15 -6.58 2.22
CA ALA A 57 -9.29 -7.44 2.54
C ALA A 57 -10.24 -6.71 3.50
N ALA A 58 -11.38 -6.26 3.00
CA ALA A 58 -12.35 -5.49 3.74
C ALA A 58 -13.80 -5.92 3.42
N PRO A 59 -14.15 -7.21 3.64
CA PRO A 59 -15.50 -7.70 3.34
C PRO A 59 -16.55 -7.01 4.20
N GLY A 60 -17.79 -6.94 3.70
CA GLY A 60 -18.94 -6.41 4.45
C GLY A 60 -19.05 -4.89 4.48
N LEU A 61 -18.10 -4.17 3.87
CA LEU A 61 -18.17 -2.71 3.69
C LEU A 61 -18.74 -2.34 2.32
N LYS A 62 -19.20 -1.11 2.19
CA LYS A 62 -19.60 -0.46 0.94
C LYS A 62 -18.53 0.54 0.49
N LYS A 63 -18.61 0.94 -0.79
CA LYS A 63 -17.67 1.92 -1.36
C LYS A 63 -17.70 3.23 -0.60
N GLU A 64 -18.89 3.69 -0.20
CA GLU A 64 -19.06 4.92 0.57
C GLU A 64 -18.50 4.87 2.01
N ASP A 65 -18.17 3.70 2.54
CA ASP A 65 -17.61 3.56 3.90
C ASP A 65 -16.11 3.88 3.94
N PHE A 66 -15.44 3.91 2.79
CA PHE A 66 -14.00 4.14 2.70
C PHE A 66 -13.66 5.62 2.50
N ASN A 67 -12.62 6.07 3.20
CA ASN A 67 -11.95 7.32 2.94
C ASN A 67 -10.50 7.03 2.57
N ILE A 68 -10.06 7.58 1.44
CA ILE A 68 -8.69 7.42 0.92
C ILE A 68 -8.15 8.81 0.67
N SER A 69 -7.02 9.13 1.30
CA SER A 69 -6.36 10.42 1.18
C SER A 69 -4.86 10.26 1.02
N VAL A 70 -4.22 11.26 0.42
CA VAL A 70 -2.76 11.42 0.39
C VAL A 70 -2.46 12.79 0.97
N GLU A 71 -1.65 12.83 2.01
CA GLU A 71 -1.17 14.05 2.67
C GLU A 71 0.29 13.85 3.06
N ASP A 72 1.17 14.81 2.78
CA ASP A 72 2.60 14.76 3.12
C ASP A 72 3.26 13.40 2.81
N ASN A 73 3.09 12.90 1.58
CA ASN A 73 3.64 11.61 1.14
C ASN A 73 3.12 10.40 1.94
N LEU A 74 1.94 10.51 2.54
CA LEU A 74 1.29 9.45 3.31
C LEU A 74 -0.08 9.13 2.72
N LEU A 75 -0.17 7.99 2.03
CA LEU A 75 -1.44 7.40 1.62
C LEU A 75 -2.14 6.82 2.85
N THR A 76 -3.31 7.33 3.20
CA THR A 76 -4.13 6.86 4.30
C THR A 76 -5.43 6.26 3.77
N ILE A 77 -5.73 5.05 4.21
CA ILE A 77 -7.01 4.37 3.96
C ILE A 77 -7.69 4.17 5.30
N SER A 78 -8.90 4.66 5.44
CA SER A 78 -9.76 4.38 6.58
C SER A 78 -11.13 3.91 6.15
N ALA A 79 -11.79 3.20 7.05
CA ALA A 79 -13.22 2.94 6.98
C ALA A 79 -13.84 3.06 8.36
N GLU A 80 -15.04 3.65 8.44
CA GLU A 80 -15.80 3.74 9.68
C GLU A 80 -16.95 2.73 9.66
N VAL A 81 -16.93 1.79 10.60
CA VAL A 81 -18.06 0.89 10.85
C VAL A 81 -18.85 1.45 12.02
N ARG A 82 -20.00 2.05 11.73
CA ARG A 82 -20.95 2.45 12.77
C ARG A 82 -21.53 1.19 13.39
N THR A 83 -21.15 0.92 14.63
CA THR A 83 -21.85 -0.07 15.45
C THR A 83 -23.08 0.64 15.99
N GLU A 84 -24.27 0.31 15.50
CA GLU A 84 -25.50 0.65 16.23
C GLU A 84 -25.43 -0.06 17.58
N SER A 85 -25.07 0.69 18.61
CA SER A 85 -24.92 0.21 19.98
C SER A 85 -26.30 0.05 20.64
N GLU A 86 -26.42 -1.04 21.40
CA GLU A 86 -27.37 -1.23 22.51
C GLU A 86 -28.84 -1.18 22.09
N ASP A 87 -29.43 -2.21 21.47
CA ASP A 87 -30.24 -3.18 22.24
C ASP A 87 -30.60 -4.44 21.41
N LYS A 88 -30.04 -4.57 20.19
CA LYS A 88 -30.40 -5.62 19.22
C LYS A 88 -29.23 -6.50 18.81
N THR A 89 -28.21 -6.63 19.65
CA THR A 89 -27.16 -7.61 19.36
C THR A 89 -27.76 -9.01 19.48
N PRO A 90 -27.74 -9.83 18.40
CA PRO A 90 -28.20 -11.21 18.49
C PRO A 90 -27.39 -11.94 19.56
N ASN A 91 -28.05 -12.82 20.32
CA ASN A 91 -27.36 -13.68 21.28
C ASN A 91 -26.63 -14.79 20.52
N TYR A 92 -25.46 -14.46 19.97
CA TYR A 92 -24.61 -15.41 19.26
C TYR A 92 -24.07 -16.46 20.22
N THR A 93 -24.33 -17.75 19.98
CA THR A 93 -23.63 -18.84 20.68
C THR A 93 -22.13 -18.84 20.39
N ARG A 94 -21.73 -18.35 19.21
CA ARG A 94 -20.33 -18.14 18.79
C ARG A 94 -20.25 -17.04 17.73
N LYS A 95 -19.25 -16.15 17.86
CA LYS A 95 -18.99 -15.05 16.93
C LYS A 95 -17.50 -14.99 16.61
N GLU A 96 -17.12 -15.33 15.38
CA GLU A 96 -15.71 -15.44 14.96
C GLU A 96 -15.19 -14.18 14.25
N PHE A 97 -16.08 -13.34 13.73
CA PHE A 97 -15.71 -12.12 13.04
C PHE A 97 -16.64 -10.96 13.41
N GLY A 98 -16.19 -9.75 13.11
CA GLY A 98 -16.97 -8.54 13.24
C GLY A 98 -16.34 -7.45 12.41
N PHE A 99 -17.18 -6.57 11.89
CA PHE A 99 -16.74 -5.39 11.16
C PHE A 99 -16.38 -4.31 12.17
N LYS A 100 -15.18 -3.73 12.03
CA LYS A 100 -14.67 -2.67 12.90
C LYS A 100 -14.07 -1.59 12.02
N SER A 101 -14.16 -0.35 12.48
CA SER A 101 -13.45 0.76 11.87
C SER A 101 -11.94 0.48 11.85
N PHE A 102 -11.27 0.91 10.80
CA PHE A 102 -9.83 0.80 10.67
C PHE A 102 -9.24 2.05 10.02
N LYS A 103 -7.95 2.25 10.24
CA LYS A 103 -7.12 3.25 9.56
C LYS A 103 -5.76 2.62 9.31
N ARG A 104 -5.28 2.68 8.07
CA ARG A 104 -3.99 2.15 7.65
C ARG A 104 -3.31 3.15 6.75
N SER A 105 -2.04 3.42 7.00
CA SER A 105 -1.28 4.41 6.26
C SER A 105 0.01 3.82 5.69
N PHE A 106 0.35 4.24 4.47
CA PHE A 106 1.50 3.80 3.70
C PHE A 106 2.25 5.06 3.26
N ARG A 107 3.57 5.10 3.50
CA ARG A 107 4.39 6.17 2.92
C ARG A 107 4.51 5.92 1.43
N ILE A 108 4.40 6.96 0.63
CA ILE A 108 4.63 6.91 -0.81
C ILE A 108 5.65 7.99 -1.16
N THR A 109 6.56 7.68 -2.07
CA THR A 109 7.61 8.61 -2.49
C THR A 109 7.11 9.47 -3.64
N GLU A 110 7.05 10.78 -3.42
CA GLU A 110 6.58 11.78 -4.41
C GLU A 110 7.35 11.72 -5.73
N ASP A 111 8.64 11.39 -5.70
CA ASP A 111 9.50 11.22 -6.86
C ASP A 111 9.19 9.95 -7.65
N GLN A 112 8.50 8.98 -7.05
CA GLN A 112 8.24 7.69 -7.66
C GLN A 112 6.79 7.52 -8.10
N ILE A 113 5.82 8.04 -7.35
CA ILE A 113 4.38 7.80 -7.61
C ILE A 113 3.73 9.04 -8.24
N ASN A 114 2.98 8.82 -9.30
CA ASN A 114 2.08 9.84 -9.84
C ASN A 114 0.81 9.89 -8.99
N GLN A 115 0.77 10.81 -8.03
CA GLN A 115 -0.34 10.94 -7.07
C GLN A 115 -1.66 11.34 -7.74
N GLU A 116 -1.61 12.11 -8.83
CA GLU A 116 -2.81 12.56 -9.56
C GLU A 116 -3.55 11.41 -10.25
N ASP A 117 -2.82 10.32 -10.57
CA ASP A 117 -3.35 9.15 -11.27
C ASP A 117 -3.64 7.96 -10.34
N ILE A 118 -3.63 8.17 -9.01
CA ILE A 118 -4.02 7.13 -8.06
C ILE A 118 -5.48 6.76 -8.29
N LYS A 119 -5.75 5.46 -8.41
CA LYS A 119 -7.10 4.93 -8.63
C LYS A 119 -7.42 3.87 -7.60
N ALA A 120 -8.67 3.85 -7.15
CA ALA A 120 -9.18 2.84 -6.24
C ALA A 120 -10.39 2.14 -6.84
N SER A 121 -10.50 0.85 -6.59
CA SER A 121 -11.65 0.03 -6.96
C SER A 121 -11.99 -0.91 -5.81
N TYR A 122 -13.28 -1.21 -5.64
CA TYR A 122 -13.73 -2.10 -4.59
C TYR A 122 -14.71 -3.10 -5.18
N GLU A 123 -14.35 -4.37 -5.12
CA GLU A 123 -15.07 -5.48 -5.70
C GLU A 123 -14.96 -6.70 -4.78
N ASN A 124 -16.07 -7.41 -4.58
CA ASN A 124 -16.11 -8.69 -3.85
C ASN A 124 -15.43 -8.68 -2.47
N GLY A 125 -15.48 -7.54 -1.75
CA GLY A 125 -14.88 -7.41 -0.42
C GLY A 125 -13.40 -7.07 -0.41
N VAL A 126 -12.80 -6.74 -1.56
CA VAL A 126 -11.40 -6.33 -1.70
C VAL A 126 -11.32 -4.92 -2.24
N LEU A 127 -10.62 -4.04 -1.51
CA LEU A 127 -10.28 -2.69 -1.96
C LEU A 127 -8.90 -2.74 -2.62
N SER A 128 -8.86 -2.52 -3.92
CA SER A 128 -7.63 -2.47 -4.71
C SER A 128 -7.26 -1.02 -5.05
N ILE A 129 -6.03 -0.61 -4.77
CA ILE A 129 -5.52 0.75 -4.99
C ILE A 129 -4.29 0.66 -5.90
N ALA A 130 -4.40 1.28 -7.07
CA ALA A 130 -3.31 1.40 -8.04
C ALA A 130 -2.53 2.69 -7.80
N LEU A 131 -1.22 2.55 -7.61
CA LEU A 131 -0.26 3.64 -7.43
C LEU A 131 0.70 3.64 -8.62
N PRO A 132 0.38 4.34 -9.71
CA PRO A 132 1.21 4.35 -10.90
C PRO A 132 2.53 5.08 -10.63
N LYS A 133 3.63 4.55 -11.19
CA LYS A 133 4.93 5.22 -11.17
C LYS A 133 4.93 6.43 -12.10
N LYS A 134 5.65 7.49 -11.72
CA LYS A 134 6.00 8.59 -12.62
C LYS A 134 6.86 8.06 -13.77
N GLU A 135 6.73 8.65 -14.96
CA GLU A 135 7.52 8.24 -16.14
C GLU A 135 9.03 8.29 -15.88
N GLU A 136 9.50 9.26 -15.10
CA GLU A 136 10.92 9.39 -14.73
C GLU A 136 11.41 8.29 -13.77
N ALA A 137 10.50 7.70 -13.01
CA ALA A 137 10.78 6.61 -12.07
C ALA A 137 10.68 5.22 -12.71
N LYS A 138 10.17 5.13 -13.94
CA LYS A 138 10.16 3.88 -14.71
C LYS A 138 11.58 3.51 -15.14
N PRO A 139 11.89 2.21 -15.24
CA PRO A 139 13.20 1.77 -15.69
C PRO A 139 13.50 2.29 -17.10
N GLN A 140 14.52 3.14 -17.23
CA GLN A 140 14.96 3.62 -18.53
C GLN A 140 15.84 2.59 -19.26
N PRO A 141 15.75 2.49 -20.59
CA PRO A 141 16.62 1.61 -21.35
C PRO A 141 18.08 2.04 -21.20
N ALA A 142 18.99 1.05 -21.23
CA ALA A 142 20.42 1.31 -21.10
C ALA A 142 20.89 2.27 -22.21
N ARG A 143 21.44 3.42 -21.81
CA ARG A 143 22.02 4.39 -22.75
C ARG A 143 23.47 4.00 -23.07
N ALA A 144 23.75 3.71 -24.33
CA ALA A 144 25.12 3.54 -24.82
C ALA A 144 25.83 4.91 -24.83
N ILE A 145 27.04 4.97 -24.28
CA ILE A 145 27.88 6.17 -24.27
C ILE A 145 29.00 5.96 -25.28
N SER A 146 29.01 6.77 -26.35
CA SER A 146 30.09 6.76 -27.34
C SER A 146 31.33 7.46 -26.79
N ILE A 147 32.49 6.84 -26.97
CA ILE A 147 33.79 7.42 -26.61
C ILE A 147 34.21 8.39 -27.74
N SER A 148 34.63 9.61 -27.37
CA SER A 148 35.18 10.63 -28.27
C SER A 148 36.65 10.88 -27.96
#